data_AF-A0A948SPT1-F1
#
_entry.id   AF-A0A948SPT1-F1
#
_cell.length_a   1.000
_cell.length_b   1.000
_cell.length_c   1.000
_cell.angle_alpha   90.00
_cell.angle_beta   90.00
_cell.angle_gamma   90.00
#
_symmetry.space_group_name_H-M   'P 1'
#
loop_
_entity.id
_entity.type
_entity.pdbx_description
1 polymer ?
#
loop_
_entity_poly.entity_id
_entity_poly.type
_entity_poly.pdbx_seq_one_letter_code
_entity_poly.pdbx_strand_id
1 'polypeptide(L)'
;MDFPRSIASVIAAFTSLVLLAPASLAAPPVAPPAVSPTNQGPWWDRTAPRPGVGLPQSRHYAIRSDLPPPDTKAWADLLDTMYDEFFRRLVLRTGMRRQSPEHPNVFMFARQQDYLDTLRTRFGINATGSGGMFFVTPLGSGLAFWTEGLPRQRVAHVAQHEGFHQFAYAFFGNELPPWLNEGLAEFFGEAVVEGKSVIVGQATPAVVDQVRTSVEQDRTIPFMDILQMDSARWNAAVRNGTARAQYMQAWSMVHFLVYGDGGKYEPHFSDMLRFLNQGSNPYDAMRRAFGLDTEPEVRQFEARWKDHARTAKPGAYVAARGRLEFLAEGLRDAWAHGERPATLDELKSALRERKFRWTASSHGYVVTLDAADDANFTVPPDDATPAPATIELVAHAVPRKAKDRKLHEELPPPPMLRTRGLRPNDVGVAWRRDPRDDATFLYDIVVN
;
A
#
# COMPACT_ATOMS: atom_id res chain seq x y z
N MET A 1 -55.75 15.10 -9.99
CA MET A 1 -55.48 16.55 -9.88
C MET A 1 -54.51 16.76 -8.74
N ASP A 2 -53.25 17.12 -8.88
CA ASP A 2 -52.20 16.91 -9.89
C ASP A 2 -50.90 17.20 -9.12
N PHE A 3 -49.86 16.41 -9.36
CA PHE A 3 -48.51 16.67 -8.85
C PHE A 3 -47.93 17.94 -9.48
N PRO A 4 -47.06 18.71 -8.79
CA PRO A 4 -46.01 19.44 -9.47
C PRO A 4 -44.67 18.70 -9.31
N ARG A 5 -44.15 18.28 -10.46
CA ARG A 5 -42.76 17.90 -10.68
C ARG A 5 -41.88 19.15 -10.61
N SER A 6 -40.86 19.12 -9.76
CA SER A 6 -39.62 19.87 -9.98
C SER A 6 -38.52 19.22 -9.14
N ILE A 7 -37.86 18.21 -9.71
CA ILE A 7 -36.54 17.78 -9.25
C ILE A 7 -35.56 18.51 -10.17
N ALA A 8 -35.03 19.63 -9.69
CA ALA A 8 -33.80 20.18 -10.24
C ALA A 8 -32.66 19.26 -9.78
N SER A 9 -32.10 18.50 -10.71
CA SER A 9 -30.90 17.70 -10.50
C SER A 9 -29.73 18.62 -10.11
N VAL A 10 -29.40 18.66 -8.82
CA VAL A 10 -28.11 19.19 -8.35
C VAL A 10 -27.10 18.07 -8.58
N ILE A 11 -26.37 18.15 -9.69
CA ILE A 11 -25.21 17.31 -9.97
C ILE A 11 -24.08 17.81 -9.06
N ALA A 12 -23.86 17.13 -7.94
CA ALA A 12 -22.64 17.29 -7.17
C ALA A 12 -21.50 16.52 -7.87
N ALA A 13 -20.68 17.22 -8.63
CA ALA A 13 -19.40 16.69 -9.08
C ALA A 13 -18.44 16.66 -7.89
N PHE A 14 -18.21 15.50 -7.29
CA PHE A 14 -17.14 15.31 -6.32
C PHE A 14 -15.87 14.90 -7.06
N THR A 15 -15.02 15.89 -7.31
CA THR A 15 -13.61 15.65 -7.61
C THR A 15 -12.92 15.11 -6.36
N SER A 16 -12.40 13.89 -6.40
CA SER A 16 -11.17 13.56 -5.68
C SER A 16 -10.04 14.38 -6.33
N LEU A 17 -9.97 15.67 -6.00
CA LEU A 17 -8.97 16.57 -6.53
C LEU A 17 -7.70 16.46 -5.69
N VAL A 18 -6.72 15.76 -6.27
CA VAL A 18 -5.33 16.21 -6.44
C VAL A 18 -4.66 16.89 -5.24
N LEU A 19 -3.66 16.20 -4.71
CA LEU A 19 -2.61 16.76 -3.89
C LEU A 19 -1.76 17.77 -4.67
N LEU A 20 -1.73 19.01 -4.18
CA LEU A 20 -0.55 19.86 -4.22
C LEU A 20 0.22 19.59 -2.92
N ALA A 21 1.44 19.06 -3.03
CA ALA A 21 2.37 19.02 -1.91
C ALA A 21 2.78 20.46 -1.51
N PRO A 22 2.87 20.80 -0.22
CA PRO A 22 3.45 22.07 0.20
C PRO A 22 4.96 22.06 -0.09
N ALA A 23 5.46 23.14 -0.68
CA ALA A 23 6.89 23.38 -0.81
C ALA A 23 7.51 23.49 0.60
N SER A 24 8.39 22.55 0.95
CA SER A 24 9.27 22.69 2.12
C SER A 24 10.72 22.53 1.67
N LEU A 25 11.49 23.60 1.92
CA LEU A 25 12.93 23.79 1.86
C LEU A 25 13.69 23.06 0.74
N ALA A 26 14.04 23.86 -0.27
CA ALA A 26 14.80 23.48 -1.46
C ALA A 26 16.04 22.63 -1.16
N ALA A 27 16.03 21.39 -1.65
CA ALA A 27 17.25 20.74 -2.10
C ALA A 27 17.84 21.58 -3.25
N PRO A 28 19.18 21.66 -3.41
CA PRO A 28 19.80 22.37 -4.51
C PRO A 28 19.27 21.84 -5.86
N PRO A 29 19.15 22.68 -6.90
CA PRO A 29 18.55 22.28 -8.16
C PRO A 29 19.41 21.19 -8.81
N VAL A 30 18.95 19.95 -8.71
CA VAL A 30 19.41 18.88 -9.59
C VAL A 30 18.85 19.25 -10.96
N ALA A 31 19.74 19.52 -11.91
CA ALA A 31 19.36 19.75 -13.30
C ALA A 31 18.43 18.62 -13.76
N PRO A 32 17.29 18.92 -14.43
CA PRO A 32 16.42 17.87 -14.91
C PRO A 32 17.24 16.94 -15.81
N PRO A 33 17.22 15.61 -15.60
CA PRO A 33 17.84 14.71 -16.55
C PRO A 33 17.18 14.98 -17.91
N ALA A 34 18.00 15.17 -18.93
CA ALA A 34 17.54 15.41 -20.29
C ALA A 34 16.56 14.30 -20.68
N VAL A 35 15.28 14.64 -20.78
CA VAL A 35 14.24 13.73 -21.26
C VAL A 35 14.54 13.49 -22.73
N SER A 36 15.14 12.35 -23.04
CA SER A 36 15.13 11.83 -24.39
C SER A 36 13.67 11.41 -24.67
N PRO A 37 12.95 12.04 -25.62
CA PRO A 37 11.61 11.59 -25.95
C PRO A 37 11.75 10.21 -26.58
N THR A 38 11.25 9.19 -25.89
CA THR A 38 10.98 7.92 -26.56
C THR A 38 10.00 8.21 -27.69
N ASN A 39 10.36 7.85 -28.90
CA ASN A 39 9.64 8.11 -30.16
C ASN A 39 8.31 7.33 -30.27
N GLN A 40 7.64 7.06 -29.15
CA GLN A 40 6.42 6.28 -29.04
C GLN A 40 5.25 7.22 -28.70
N GLY A 41 4.11 7.03 -29.36
CA GLY A 41 2.91 7.84 -29.14
C GLY A 41 2.32 7.73 -27.72
N PRO A 42 1.22 8.45 -27.43
CA PRO A 42 0.59 8.47 -26.10
C PRO A 42 0.30 7.06 -25.56
N TRP A 43 0.43 6.86 -24.23
CA TRP A 43 0.14 5.56 -23.57
C TRP A 43 -1.24 5.03 -23.94
N TRP A 44 -2.23 5.92 -23.99
CA TRP A 44 -3.57 5.56 -24.40
C TRP A 44 -3.55 4.92 -25.79
N ASP A 45 -2.95 5.56 -26.78
CA ASP A 45 -3.05 5.08 -28.16
C ASP A 45 -2.24 3.78 -28.36
N ARG A 46 -1.06 3.66 -27.73
CA ARG A 46 -0.21 2.45 -27.83
C ARG A 46 -0.78 1.23 -27.11
N THR A 47 -1.65 1.42 -26.12
CA THR A 47 -2.31 0.33 -25.37
C THR A 47 -3.77 0.13 -25.79
N ALA A 48 -4.21 0.77 -26.87
CA ALA A 48 -5.56 0.57 -27.38
C ALA A 48 -5.76 -0.90 -27.80
N PRO A 49 -6.90 -1.52 -27.47
CA PRO A 49 -7.19 -2.85 -27.97
C PRO A 49 -7.39 -2.79 -29.50
N ARG A 50 -7.21 -3.92 -30.18
CA ARG A 50 -7.46 -4.00 -31.62
C ARG A 50 -8.91 -3.62 -31.92
N PRO A 51 -9.21 -2.98 -33.07
CA PRO A 51 -10.58 -2.67 -33.46
C PRO A 51 -11.49 -3.90 -33.36
N GLY A 52 -12.63 -3.76 -32.67
CA GLY A 52 -13.59 -4.85 -32.43
C GLY A 52 -13.22 -5.82 -31.30
N VAL A 53 -12.06 -5.66 -30.65
CA VAL A 53 -11.64 -6.44 -29.48
C VAL A 53 -11.76 -5.55 -28.23
N GLY A 54 -12.37 -6.07 -27.16
CA GLY A 54 -12.41 -5.37 -25.87
C GLY A 54 -11.04 -5.36 -25.17
N LEU A 55 -10.94 -4.66 -24.04
CA LEU A 55 -9.78 -4.79 -23.17
C LEU A 55 -9.67 -6.25 -22.67
N PRO A 56 -8.45 -6.79 -22.49
CA PRO A 56 -8.24 -8.02 -21.74
C PRO A 56 -8.98 -8.00 -20.40
N GLN A 57 -9.54 -9.14 -20.00
CA GLN A 57 -10.32 -9.26 -18.76
C GLN A 57 -9.60 -10.20 -17.78
N SER A 58 -9.62 -9.86 -16.49
CA SER A 58 -9.38 -10.78 -15.37
C SER A 58 -10.72 -11.27 -14.83
N ARG A 59 -10.75 -11.84 -13.61
CA ARG A 59 -12.02 -12.27 -12.99
C ARG A 59 -12.93 -11.08 -12.67
N HIS A 60 -12.36 -9.96 -12.22
CA HIS A 60 -13.12 -8.80 -11.76
C HIS A 60 -12.85 -7.52 -12.56
N TYR A 61 -11.83 -7.49 -13.42
CA TYR A 61 -11.33 -6.24 -14.00
C TYR A 61 -11.14 -6.28 -15.52
N ALA A 62 -11.33 -5.12 -16.14
CA ALA A 62 -10.91 -4.82 -17.50
C ALA A 62 -9.54 -4.15 -17.48
N ILE A 63 -8.52 -4.79 -18.04
CA ILE A 63 -7.12 -4.41 -17.88
C ILE A 63 -6.61 -3.69 -19.13
N ARG A 64 -5.96 -2.54 -18.92
CA ARG A 64 -5.15 -1.86 -19.93
C ARG A 64 -3.76 -1.59 -19.38
N SER A 65 -2.73 -2.08 -20.08
CA SER A 65 -1.37 -2.07 -19.58
C SER A 65 -0.34 -2.07 -20.70
N ASP A 66 0.81 -1.47 -20.44
CA ASP A 66 2.05 -1.58 -21.24
C ASP A 66 3.16 -2.35 -20.50
N LEU A 67 2.83 -3.00 -19.38
CA LEU A 67 3.76 -3.90 -18.68
C LEU A 67 3.97 -5.19 -19.50
N PRO A 68 5.08 -5.92 -19.28
CA PRO A 68 5.25 -7.26 -19.83
C PRO A 68 4.06 -8.17 -19.45
N PRO A 69 3.59 -9.07 -20.34
CA PRO A 69 2.42 -9.90 -20.06
C PRO A 69 2.46 -10.70 -18.74
N PRO A 70 3.61 -11.27 -18.30
CA PRO A 70 3.70 -11.93 -17.00
C PRO A 70 3.46 -10.97 -15.82
N ASP A 71 3.95 -9.73 -15.92
CA ASP A 71 3.79 -8.72 -14.88
C ASP A 71 2.35 -8.18 -14.85
N THR A 72 1.76 -7.89 -16.02
CA THR A 72 0.33 -7.52 -16.12
C THR A 72 -0.55 -8.59 -15.48
N LYS A 73 -0.30 -9.87 -15.79
CA LYS A 73 -1.06 -10.98 -15.20
C LYS A 73 -0.89 -11.03 -13.69
N ALA A 74 0.34 -10.90 -13.18
CA ALA A 74 0.60 -10.99 -11.75
C ALA A 74 -0.10 -9.87 -10.95
N TRP A 75 -0.16 -8.65 -11.50
CA TRP A 75 -0.92 -7.54 -10.90
C TRP A 75 -2.44 -7.75 -10.98
N ALA A 76 -2.94 -8.28 -12.09
CA ALA A 76 -4.36 -8.62 -12.23
C ALA A 76 -4.77 -9.73 -11.25
N ASP A 77 -3.95 -10.76 -11.08
CA ASP A 77 -4.19 -11.85 -10.11
C ASP A 77 -4.19 -11.32 -8.66
N LEU A 78 -3.28 -10.39 -8.32
CA LEU A 78 -3.25 -9.73 -7.01
C LEU A 78 -4.56 -8.98 -6.74
N LEU A 79 -4.98 -8.12 -7.67
CA LEU A 79 -6.21 -7.36 -7.55
C LEU A 79 -7.43 -8.28 -7.45
N ASP A 80 -7.49 -9.33 -8.27
CA ASP A 80 -8.59 -10.30 -8.23
C ASP A 80 -8.65 -11.02 -6.87
N THR A 81 -7.50 -11.39 -6.31
CA THR A 81 -7.40 -12.05 -5.00
C THR A 81 -7.86 -11.13 -3.87
N MET A 82 -7.49 -9.85 -3.95
CA MET A 82 -7.92 -8.85 -2.97
C MET A 82 -9.39 -8.51 -3.09
N TYR A 83 -9.94 -8.42 -4.30
CA TYR A 83 -11.38 -8.26 -4.50
C TYR A 83 -12.16 -9.40 -3.82
N ASP A 84 -11.74 -10.65 -4.02
CA ASP A 84 -12.37 -11.80 -3.36
C ASP A 84 -12.27 -11.69 -1.83
N GLU A 85 -11.13 -11.24 -1.32
CA GLU A 85 -10.93 -11.05 0.13
C GLU A 85 -11.80 -9.92 0.70
N PHE A 86 -11.92 -8.80 -0.01
CA PHE A 86 -12.83 -7.71 0.36
C PHE A 86 -14.27 -8.20 0.40
N PHE A 87 -14.71 -8.89 -0.65
CA PHE A 87 -16.05 -9.44 -0.73
C PHE A 87 -16.32 -10.44 0.40
N ARG A 88 -15.37 -11.35 0.66
CA ARG A 88 -15.49 -12.37 1.71
C ARG A 88 -15.58 -11.77 3.10
N ARG A 89 -14.79 -10.73 3.40
CA ARG A 89 -14.77 -10.12 4.74
C ARG A 89 -15.89 -9.12 4.94
N LEU A 90 -16.13 -8.26 3.95
CA LEU A 90 -17.02 -7.12 4.10
C LEU A 90 -18.43 -7.45 3.67
N VAL A 91 -18.64 -8.23 2.61
CA VAL A 91 -19.98 -8.42 2.03
C VAL A 91 -20.63 -9.72 2.48
N LEU A 92 -19.92 -10.85 2.42
CA LEU A 92 -20.50 -12.15 2.82
C LEU A 92 -20.96 -12.17 4.28
N ARG A 93 -20.28 -11.45 5.17
CA ARG A 93 -20.65 -11.38 6.59
C ARG A 93 -21.81 -10.43 6.89
N THR A 94 -21.83 -9.29 6.22
CA THR A 94 -22.77 -8.20 6.52
C THR A 94 -24.05 -8.27 5.70
N GLY A 95 -24.04 -8.97 4.56
CA GLY A 95 -25.12 -8.95 3.58
C GLY A 95 -25.29 -7.59 2.89
N MET A 96 -24.23 -6.77 2.87
CA MET A 96 -24.24 -5.47 2.19
C MET A 96 -24.65 -5.61 0.73
N ARG A 97 -25.42 -4.63 0.26
CA ARG A 97 -25.88 -4.58 -1.13
C ARG A 97 -25.04 -3.58 -1.91
N ARG A 98 -24.82 -3.89 -3.18
CA ARG A 98 -24.20 -2.93 -4.10
C ARG A 98 -25.12 -1.72 -4.24
N GLN A 99 -24.59 -0.53 -4.00
CA GLN A 99 -25.32 0.76 -4.05
C GLN A 99 -24.93 1.58 -5.29
N SER A 100 -23.74 1.33 -5.85
CA SER A 100 -23.21 2.06 -7.00
C SER A 100 -22.75 1.10 -8.11
N PRO A 101 -22.65 1.57 -9.37
CA PRO A 101 -22.04 0.79 -10.44
C PRO A 101 -20.61 0.34 -10.09
N GLU A 102 -20.20 -0.81 -10.62
CA GLU A 102 -18.80 -1.21 -10.58
C GLU A 102 -18.01 -0.46 -11.64
N HIS A 103 -16.76 -0.14 -11.30
CA HIS A 103 -15.82 0.54 -12.18
C HIS A 103 -14.63 -0.38 -12.44
N PRO A 104 -14.75 -1.40 -13.30
CA PRO A 104 -13.79 -2.52 -13.38
C PRO A 104 -12.47 -2.15 -14.08
N ASN A 105 -12.31 -0.93 -14.58
CA ASN A 105 -11.12 -0.57 -15.34
C ASN A 105 -9.88 -0.47 -14.44
N VAL A 106 -8.80 -1.09 -14.87
CA VAL A 106 -7.47 -0.99 -14.26
C VAL A 106 -6.45 -0.55 -15.32
N PHE A 107 -5.73 0.52 -15.03
CA PHE A 107 -4.70 1.12 -15.88
C PHE A 107 -3.32 0.94 -15.23
N MET A 108 -2.49 0.06 -15.79
CA MET A 108 -1.17 -0.26 -15.23
C MET A 108 -0.08 0.31 -16.13
N PHE A 109 0.72 1.23 -15.60
CA PHE A 109 1.71 1.98 -16.38
C PHE A 109 3.14 1.50 -16.07
N ALA A 110 3.93 1.23 -17.10
CA ALA A 110 5.36 0.97 -16.91
C ALA A 110 6.11 2.21 -16.39
N ARG A 111 5.64 3.42 -16.74
CA ARG A 111 6.30 4.71 -16.42
C ARG A 111 5.41 5.69 -15.67
N GLN A 112 6.00 6.46 -14.76
CA GLN A 112 5.28 7.47 -14.01
C GLN A 112 4.75 8.59 -14.92
N GLN A 113 5.55 9.03 -15.89
CA GLN A 113 5.16 10.13 -16.77
C GLN A 113 3.92 9.79 -17.61
N ASP A 114 3.82 8.55 -18.09
CA ASP A 114 2.65 8.07 -18.85
C ASP A 114 1.38 8.04 -17.99
N TYR A 115 1.52 7.67 -16.72
CA TYR A 115 0.45 7.75 -15.71
C TYR A 115 -0.03 9.20 -15.54
N LEU A 116 0.89 10.14 -15.29
CA LEU A 116 0.58 11.56 -15.11
C LEU A 116 -0.09 12.17 -16.36
N ASP A 117 0.48 11.93 -17.54
CA ASP A 117 -0.03 12.47 -18.80
C ASP A 117 -1.39 11.89 -19.16
N THR A 118 -1.60 10.59 -18.97
CA THR A 118 -2.88 9.92 -19.26
C THR A 118 -3.98 10.43 -18.33
N LEU A 119 -3.73 10.50 -17.02
CA LEU A 119 -4.71 11.01 -16.06
C LEU A 119 -5.09 12.45 -16.35
N ARG A 120 -4.12 13.30 -16.71
CA ARG A 120 -4.38 14.69 -17.08
C ARG A 120 -5.20 14.80 -18.37
N THR A 121 -4.76 14.13 -19.43
CA THR A 121 -5.29 14.35 -20.78
C THR A 121 -6.58 13.58 -21.08
N ARG A 122 -6.78 12.41 -20.46
CA ARG A 122 -7.96 11.55 -20.70
C ARG A 122 -9.03 11.72 -19.63
N PHE A 123 -8.64 12.03 -18.40
CA PHE A 123 -9.57 12.04 -17.27
C PHE A 123 -9.67 13.39 -16.56
N GLY A 124 -8.86 14.39 -16.95
CA GLY A 124 -8.88 15.72 -16.35
C GLY A 124 -8.31 15.76 -14.93
N ILE A 125 -7.47 14.80 -14.56
CA ILE A 125 -6.93 14.61 -13.20
C ILE A 125 -5.46 15.00 -13.18
N ASN A 126 -5.06 15.88 -12.26
CA ASN A 126 -3.64 16.11 -11.98
C ASN A 126 -3.16 15.11 -10.91
N ALA A 127 -2.48 14.05 -11.30
CA ALA A 127 -2.08 12.99 -10.36
C ALA A 127 -0.68 13.19 -9.75
N THR A 128 -0.14 14.41 -9.81
CA THR A 128 1.21 14.72 -9.29
C THR A 128 1.31 14.37 -7.81
N GLY A 129 2.37 13.67 -7.43
CA GLY A 129 2.61 13.25 -6.04
C GLY A 129 1.89 11.98 -5.59
N SER A 130 1.06 11.37 -6.45
CA SER A 130 0.40 10.08 -6.15
C SER A 130 1.20 8.87 -6.66
N GLY A 131 1.11 7.76 -5.92
CA GLY A 131 1.63 6.45 -6.36
C GLY A 131 0.63 5.68 -7.24
N GLY A 132 -0.65 5.94 -7.02
CA GLY A 132 -1.79 5.44 -7.78
C GLY A 132 -3.06 6.22 -7.38
N MET A 133 -4.19 5.89 -8.00
CA MET A 133 -5.48 6.49 -7.71
C MET A 133 -6.64 5.64 -8.24
N PHE A 134 -7.66 5.45 -7.41
CA PHE A 134 -9.02 5.19 -7.86
C PHE A 134 -9.77 6.50 -8.13
N PHE A 135 -10.42 6.60 -9.28
CA PHE A 135 -11.16 7.80 -9.67
C PHE A 135 -12.47 7.47 -10.39
N VAL A 136 -13.44 8.37 -10.23
CA VAL A 136 -14.69 8.42 -10.98
C VAL A 136 -14.91 9.86 -11.45
N THR A 137 -14.91 10.10 -12.75
CA THR A 137 -15.14 11.41 -13.36
C THR A 137 -16.14 11.30 -14.52
N PRO A 138 -16.70 12.42 -15.01
CA PRO A 138 -17.52 12.41 -16.22
C PRO A 138 -16.80 11.89 -17.47
N LEU A 139 -15.46 11.92 -17.47
CA LEU A 139 -14.62 11.46 -18.59
C LEU A 139 -14.27 9.97 -18.49
N GLY A 140 -14.47 9.36 -17.33
CA GLY A 140 -14.23 7.94 -17.12
C GLY A 140 -13.88 7.60 -15.67
N SER A 141 -13.61 6.33 -15.44
CA SER A 141 -13.33 5.80 -14.12
C SER A 141 -12.38 4.62 -14.20
N GLY A 142 -11.66 4.39 -13.11
CA GLY A 142 -10.80 3.24 -12.96
C GLY A 142 -9.80 3.41 -11.83
N LEU A 143 -9.02 2.35 -11.63
CA LEU A 143 -7.85 2.32 -10.78
C LEU A 143 -6.60 2.46 -11.65
N ALA A 144 -5.67 3.34 -11.28
CA ALA A 144 -4.45 3.58 -12.03
C ALA A 144 -3.21 3.57 -11.12
N PHE A 145 -2.12 2.92 -11.55
CA PHE A 145 -0.84 2.94 -10.85
C PHE A 145 0.33 2.66 -11.80
N TRP A 146 1.56 2.97 -11.37
CA TRP A 146 2.78 2.79 -12.17
C TRP A 146 3.85 1.99 -11.42
N THR A 147 4.83 1.43 -12.16
CA THR A 147 5.83 0.49 -11.58
C THR A 147 7.30 0.94 -11.67
N GLU A 148 7.61 1.98 -12.43
CA GLU A 148 8.97 2.46 -12.75
C GLU A 148 9.87 2.63 -11.52
N GLY A 149 10.95 1.85 -11.39
CA GLY A 149 11.93 2.08 -10.32
C GLY A 149 11.36 1.98 -8.89
N LEU A 150 10.20 1.36 -8.71
CA LEU A 150 9.59 1.13 -7.41
C LEU A 150 9.76 -0.33 -6.99
N PRO A 151 10.04 -0.60 -5.70
CA PRO A 151 9.98 -1.96 -5.17
C PRO A 151 8.59 -2.57 -5.36
N ARG A 152 8.54 -3.87 -5.69
CA ARG A 152 7.28 -4.59 -5.95
C ARG A 152 6.31 -4.50 -4.77
N GLN A 153 6.80 -4.53 -3.53
CA GLN A 153 5.94 -4.42 -2.35
C GLN A 153 5.24 -3.06 -2.27
N ARG A 154 5.95 -1.98 -2.63
CA ARG A 154 5.36 -0.63 -2.64
C ARG A 154 4.24 -0.54 -3.68
N VAL A 155 4.46 -1.07 -4.87
CA VAL A 155 3.43 -1.11 -5.92
C VAL A 155 2.25 -1.99 -5.47
N ALA A 156 2.52 -3.11 -4.80
CA ALA A 156 1.46 -3.95 -4.24
C ALA A 156 0.63 -3.20 -3.20
N HIS A 157 1.25 -2.49 -2.25
CA HIS A 157 0.50 -1.67 -1.30
C HIS A 157 -0.42 -0.69 -2.04
N VAL A 158 0.10 0.10 -2.99
CA VAL A 158 -0.73 1.04 -3.77
C VAL A 158 -1.87 0.32 -4.50
N ALA A 159 -1.59 -0.77 -5.21
CA ALA A 159 -2.63 -1.50 -5.94
C ALA A 159 -3.72 -2.06 -5.01
N GLN A 160 -3.34 -2.56 -3.82
CA GLN A 160 -4.27 -3.07 -2.81
C GLN A 160 -5.11 -1.94 -2.18
N HIS A 161 -4.46 -0.83 -1.85
CA HIS A 161 -5.07 0.37 -1.26
C HIS A 161 -6.11 0.98 -2.21
N GLU A 162 -5.69 1.28 -3.43
CA GLU A 162 -6.60 1.82 -4.45
C GLU A 162 -7.67 0.81 -4.86
N GLY A 163 -7.32 -0.49 -4.85
CA GLY A 163 -8.25 -1.59 -5.14
C GLY A 163 -9.37 -1.65 -4.10
N PHE A 164 -9.05 -1.35 -2.84
CA PHE A 164 -10.05 -1.20 -1.79
C PHE A 164 -10.98 -0.01 -2.07
N HIS A 165 -10.47 1.16 -2.43
CA HIS A 165 -11.34 2.30 -2.77
C HIS A 165 -12.29 1.99 -3.94
N GLN A 166 -11.77 1.36 -4.98
CA GLN A 166 -12.55 0.90 -6.13
C GLN A 166 -13.66 -0.07 -5.72
N PHE A 167 -13.35 -1.04 -4.84
CA PHE A 167 -14.33 -1.97 -4.29
C PHE A 167 -15.36 -1.25 -3.41
N ALA A 168 -14.90 -0.42 -2.47
CA ALA A 168 -15.74 0.27 -1.50
C ALA A 168 -16.76 1.19 -2.17
N TYR A 169 -16.38 1.85 -3.27
CA TYR A 169 -17.28 2.71 -4.03
C TYR A 169 -18.54 1.96 -4.52
N ALA A 170 -18.41 0.70 -4.93
CA ALA A 170 -19.56 -0.10 -5.38
C ALA A 170 -20.60 -0.35 -4.27
N PHE A 171 -20.16 -0.38 -3.01
CA PHE A 171 -21.03 -0.67 -1.85
C PHE A 171 -21.44 0.57 -1.05
N PHE A 172 -20.63 1.62 -1.05
CA PHE A 172 -20.88 2.80 -0.22
C PHE A 172 -21.03 4.09 -1.03
N GLY A 173 -20.70 4.09 -2.33
CA GLY A 173 -20.57 5.33 -3.09
C GLY A 173 -19.57 6.27 -2.40
N ASN A 174 -20.02 7.49 -2.11
CA ASN A 174 -19.22 8.50 -1.40
C ASN A 174 -19.55 8.59 0.10
N GLU A 175 -20.36 7.67 0.64
CA GLU A 175 -20.92 7.78 2.00
C GLU A 175 -20.01 7.16 3.08
N LEU A 176 -18.91 6.49 2.69
CA LEU A 176 -17.95 5.94 3.65
C LEU A 176 -17.13 7.10 4.27
N PRO A 177 -17.14 7.29 5.60
CA PRO A 177 -16.44 8.41 6.21
C PRO A 177 -14.92 8.32 5.96
N PRO A 178 -14.21 9.45 5.77
CA PRO A 178 -12.80 9.46 5.37
C PRO A 178 -11.89 8.57 6.22
N TRP A 179 -11.99 8.65 7.55
CA TRP A 179 -11.17 7.84 8.45
C TRP A 179 -11.38 6.34 8.22
N LEU A 180 -12.59 5.91 7.89
CA LEU A 180 -12.90 4.49 7.71
C LEU A 180 -12.50 4.03 6.31
N ASN A 181 -12.72 4.88 5.30
CA ASN A 181 -12.31 4.60 3.92
C ASN A 181 -10.78 4.43 3.86
N GLU A 182 -10.03 5.38 4.41
CA GLU A 182 -8.57 5.36 4.42
C GLU A 182 -8.01 4.33 5.41
N GLY A 183 -8.65 4.17 6.57
CA GLY A 183 -8.25 3.16 7.55
C GLY A 183 -8.39 1.73 7.02
N LEU A 184 -9.46 1.43 6.29
CA LEU A 184 -9.62 0.13 5.63
C LEU A 184 -8.67 -0.02 4.44
N ALA A 185 -8.46 1.05 3.66
CA ALA A 185 -7.51 1.04 2.55
C ALA A 185 -6.08 0.72 3.02
N GLU A 186 -5.63 1.29 4.13
CA GLU A 186 -4.34 0.95 4.75
C GLU A 186 -4.37 -0.46 5.41
N PHE A 187 -5.46 -0.85 6.07
CA PHE A 187 -5.60 -2.18 6.71
C PHE A 187 -5.47 -3.33 5.70
N PHE A 188 -6.05 -3.14 4.52
CA PHE A 188 -5.93 -4.08 3.40
C PHE A 188 -4.68 -3.82 2.54
N GLY A 189 -4.21 -2.59 2.49
CA GLY A 189 -3.05 -2.15 1.72
C GLY A 189 -1.76 -2.86 2.12
N GLU A 190 -1.62 -3.17 3.41
CA GLU A 190 -0.49 -3.93 3.95
C GLU A 190 -0.72 -5.45 3.95
N ALA A 191 -1.81 -5.94 3.34
CA ALA A 191 -2.09 -7.37 3.31
C ALA A 191 -0.95 -8.16 2.66
N VAL A 192 -0.64 -9.31 3.26
CA VAL A 192 0.30 -10.28 2.69
C VAL A 192 -0.50 -11.25 1.82
N VAL A 193 -0.27 -11.16 0.51
CA VAL A 193 -0.90 -12.03 -0.48
C VAL A 193 0.11 -13.02 -1.01
N GLU A 194 -0.21 -14.30 -0.86
CA GLU A 194 0.62 -15.41 -1.32
C GLU A 194 -0.25 -16.49 -1.96
N GLY A 195 -0.20 -16.56 -3.28
CA GLY A 195 -1.12 -17.40 -4.04
C GLY A 195 -2.57 -17.00 -3.75
N LYS A 196 -3.30 -17.86 -3.04
CA LYS A 196 -4.69 -17.62 -2.61
C LYS A 196 -4.83 -17.26 -1.13
N SER A 197 -3.73 -17.29 -0.37
CA SER A 197 -3.71 -16.97 1.05
C SER A 197 -3.56 -15.47 1.21
N VAL A 198 -4.42 -14.87 2.05
CA VAL A 198 -4.36 -13.44 2.37
C VAL A 198 -4.34 -13.25 3.88
N ILE A 199 -3.33 -12.55 4.38
CA ILE A 199 -3.21 -12.15 5.78
C ILE A 199 -3.37 -10.63 5.82
N VAL A 200 -4.45 -10.16 6.45
CA VAL A 200 -4.83 -8.74 6.50
C VAL A 200 -4.50 -8.09 7.84
N GLY A 201 -4.51 -6.76 7.89
CA GLY A 201 -4.26 -6.00 9.11
C GLY A 201 -2.82 -6.05 9.58
N GLN A 202 -1.90 -6.38 8.67
CA GLN A 202 -0.48 -6.22 8.91
C GLN A 202 -0.14 -4.73 8.95
N ALA A 203 1.02 -4.41 9.52
CA ALA A 203 1.61 -3.09 9.44
C ALA A 203 3.12 -3.16 9.58
N THR A 204 3.78 -2.16 9.01
CA THR A 204 5.21 -1.95 9.20
C THR A 204 5.53 -1.54 10.64
N PRO A 205 6.74 -1.82 11.15
CA PRO A 205 7.21 -1.30 12.44
C PRO A 205 7.01 0.21 12.59
N ALA A 206 7.33 0.98 11.53
CA ALA A 206 7.21 2.44 11.55
C ALA A 206 5.77 2.95 11.76
N VAL A 207 4.76 2.24 11.23
CA VAL A 207 3.34 2.59 11.46
C VAL A 207 2.97 2.34 12.92
N VAL A 208 3.29 1.15 13.43
CA VAL A 208 2.96 0.76 14.81
C VAL A 208 3.67 1.66 15.83
N ASP A 209 4.95 1.93 15.65
CA ASP A 209 5.74 2.78 16.54
C ASP A 209 5.24 4.23 16.52
N GLN A 210 4.84 4.74 15.35
CA GLN A 210 4.27 6.08 15.24
C GLN A 210 2.93 6.17 15.99
N VAL A 211 2.03 5.20 15.82
CA VAL A 211 0.75 5.16 16.52
C VAL A 211 0.97 5.07 18.03
N ARG A 212 1.84 4.16 18.48
CA ARG A 212 2.20 3.99 19.90
C ARG A 212 2.73 5.29 20.48
N THR A 213 3.70 5.91 19.81
CA THR A 213 4.30 7.19 20.22
C THR A 213 3.25 8.29 20.32
N SER A 214 2.35 8.40 19.32
CA SER A 214 1.27 9.39 19.35
C SER A 214 0.32 9.18 20.54
N VAL A 215 0.00 7.93 20.89
CA VAL A 215 -0.82 7.60 22.06
C VAL A 215 -0.12 7.91 23.38
N GLU A 216 1.16 7.57 23.49
CA GLU A 216 1.97 7.80 24.70
C GLU A 216 2.21 9.30 24.96
N GLN A 217 2.30 10.10 23.90
CA GLN A 217 2.50 11.55 23.98
C GLN A 217 1.21 12.37 23.97
N ASP A 218 0.04 11.70 23.96
CA ASP A 218 -1.29 12.32 23.83
C ASP A 218 -1.40 13.27 22.62
N ARG A 219 -0.80 12.86 21.50
CA ARG A 219 -0.81 13.55 20.20
C ARG A 219 -1.77 12.91 19.19
N THR A 220 -2.72 12.12 19.67
CA THR A 220 -3.78 11.55 18.85
C THR A 220 -4.86 12.57 18.56
N ILE A 221 -5.53 12.44 17.41
CA ILE A 221 -6.76 13.18 17.14
C ILE A 221 -7.84 12.64 18.08
N PRO A 222 -8.60 13.49 18.79
CA PRO A 222 -9.69 13.03 19.64
C PRO A 222 -10.66 12.15 18.85
N PHE A 223 -11.17 11.09 19.46
CA PHE A 223 -11.93 10.08 18.72
C PHE A 223 -13.14 10.70 18.03
N MET A 224 -13.89 11.55 18.72
CA MET A 224 -15.07 12.24 18.17
C MET A 224 -14.74 13.15 17.00
N ASP A 225 -13.55 13.74 16.97
CA ASP A 225 -13.13 14.64 15.90
C ASP A 225 -12.82 13.85 14.63
N ILE A 226 -12.10 12.73 14.74
CA ILE A 226 -11.77 11.89 13.58
C ILE A 226 -13.00 11.17 13.03
N LEU A 227 -13.92 10.75 13.89
CA LEU A 227 -15.15 10.05 13.49
C LEU A 227 -16.13 10.95 12.71
N GLN A 228 -16.14 12.24 13.01
CA GLN A 228 -16.99 13.25 12.36
C GLN A 228 -16.25 14.06 11.30
N MET A 229 -14.99 13.71 11.00
CA MET A 229 -14.19 14.45 10.03
C MET A 229 -14.75 14.25 8.63
N ASP A 230 -15.19 15.33 7.99
CA ASP A 230 -15.58 15.32 6.59
C ASP A 230 -14.37 15.32 5.64
N SER A 231 -14.61 15.03 4.36
CA SER A 231 -13.57 14.97 3.34
C SER A 231 -12.83 16.31 3.16
N ALA A 232 -13.48 17.45 3.40
CA ALA A 232 -12.85 18.76 3.24
C ALA A 232 -11.80 19.01 4.35
N ARG A 233 -12.14 18.68 5.60
CA ARG A 233 -11.24 18.75 6.76
C ARG A 233 -10.12 17.73 6.67
N TRP A 234 -10.41 16.49 6.26
CA TRP A 234 -9.41 15.48 5.98
C TRP A 234 -8.38 16.01 4.97
N ASN A 235 -8.85 16.45 3.81
CA ASN A 235 -7.99 16.97 2.75
C ASN A 235 -7.19 18.23 3.16
N ALA A 236 -7.73 19.07 4.05
CA ALA A 236 -6.99 20.23 4.56
C ALA A 236 -5.77 19.82 5.40
N ALA A 237 -5.91 18.81 6.26
CA ALA A 237 -4.80 18.26 7.03
C ALA A 237 -3.76 17.58 6.14
N VAL A 238 -4.21 16.92 5.07
CA VAL A 238 -3.30 16.36 4.05
C VAL A 238 -2.43 17.46 3.45
N ARG A 239 -3.03 18.59 3.01
CA ARG A 239 -2.29 19.73 2.44
C ARG A 239 -1.32 20.39 3.43
N ASN A 240 -1.63 20.36 4.72
CA ASN A 240 -0.82 20.97 5.77
C ASN A 240 0.31 20.06 6.28
N GLY A 241 0.50 18.87 5.70
CA GLY A 241 1.57 17.95 6.06
C GLY A 241 1.30 17.12 7.34
N THR A 242 0.09 17.19 7.91
CA THR A 242 -0.32 16.36 9.07
C THR A 242 -1.04 15.08 8.64
N ALA A 243 -1.16 14.82 7.33
CA ALA A 243 -1.77 13.65 6.72
C ALA A 243 -1.37 12.34 7.42
N ARG A 244 -0.05 12.15 7.58
CA ARG A 244 0.53 10.89 8.09
C ARG A 244 -0.12 10.43 9.39
N ALA A 245 -0.36 11.35 10.32
CA ALA A 245 -0.96 11.03 11.61
C ALA A 245 -2.41 10.53 11.48
N GLN A 246 -3.18 11.11 10.54
CA GLN A 246 -4.56 10.73 10.27
C GLN A 246 -4.66 9.31 9.70
N TYR A 247 -3.87 9.00 8.66
CA TYR A 247 -3.84 7.67 8.05
C TYR A 247 -3.44 6.59 9.07
N MET A 248 -2.37 6.82 9.84
CA MET A 248 -1.87 5.85 10.82
C MET A 248 -2.84 5.64 11.98
N GLN A 249 -3.47 6.72 12.46
CA GLN A 249 -4.52 6.60 13.47
C GLN A 249 -5.74 5.87 12.93
N ALA A 250 -6.21 6.19 11.72
CA ALA A 250 -7.33 5.53 11.05
C ALA A 250 -7.10 4.02 10.88
N TRP A 251 -5.92 3.62 10.40
CA TRP A 251 -5.50 2.21 10.34
C TRP A 251 -5.59 1.56 11.73
N SER A 252 -5.06 2.21 12.77
CA SER A 252 -5.03 1.62 14.12
C SER A 252 -6.43 1.47 14.73
N MET A 253 -7.35 2.38 14.41
CA MET A 253 -8.75 2.30 14.81
C MET A 253 -9.42 1.11 14.13
N VAL A 254 -9.25 0.95 12.82
CA VAL A 254 -9.78 -0.23 12.09
C VAL A 254 -9.17 -1.52 12.63
N HIS A 255 -7.87 -1.55 12.89
CA HIS A 255 -7.21 -2.71 13.48
C HIS A 255 -7.78 -3.04 14.87
N PHE A 256 -8.07 -2.04 15.71
CA PHE A 256 -8.75 -2.25 16.99
C PHE A 256 -10.17 -2.79 16.83
N LEU A 257 -10.93 -2.30 15.85
CA LEU A 257 -12.28 -2.80 15.57
C LEU A 257 -12.28 -4.27 15.12
N VAL A 258 -11.22 -4.72 14.44
CA VAL A 258 -11.11 -6.10 13.94
C VAL A 258 -10.50 -7.04 14.98
N TYR A 259 -9.46 -6.63 15.70
CA TYR A 259 -8.65 -7.51 16.55
C TYR A 259 -8.65 -7.15 18.04
N GLY A 260 -9.10 -5.96 18.40
CA GLY A 260 -9.12 -5.48 19.78
C GLY A 260 -9.94 -6.36 20.71
N ASP A 261 -9.47 -6.51 21.96
CA ASP A 261 -10.06 -7.38 22.98
C ASP A 261 -10.38 -8.81 22.46
N GLY A 262 -9.49 -9.37 21.64
CA GLY A 262 -9.68 -10.70 21.05
C GLY A 262 -10.74 -10.75 19.95
N GLY A 263 -10.94 -9.65 19.22
CA GLY A 263 -11.93 -9.52 18.15
C GLY A 263 -13.35 -9.23 18.64
N LYS A 264 -13.51 -8.81 19.90
CA LYS A 264 -14.81 -8.48 20.52
C LYS A 264 -15.62 -7.47 19.71
N TYR A 265 -14.95 -6.55 19.02
CA TYR A 265 -15.58 -5.45 18.30
C TYR A 265 -15.99 -5.79 16.86
N GLU A 266 -15.55 -6.92 16.30
CA GLU A 266 -15.77 -7.24 14.89
C GLU A 266 -17.25 -7.40 14.50
N PRO A 267 -18.12 -8.02 15.33
CA PRO A 267 -19.54 -8.11 15.03
C PRO A 267 -20.21 -6.73 14.99
N HIS A 268 -19.84 -5.85 15.93
CA HIS A 268 -20.33 -4.47 15.99
C HIS A 268 -19.83 -3.65 14.80
N PHE A 269 -18.57 -3.86 14.40
CA PHE A 269 -18.01 -3.23 13.22
C PHE A 269 -18.75 -3.67 11.94
N SER A 270 -19.09 -4.96 11.83
CA SER A 270 -19.94 -5.48 10.75
C SER A 270 -21.31 -4.81 10.72
N ASP A 271 -21.92 -4.59 11.88
CA ASP A 271 -23.18 -3.84 11.99
C ASP A 271 -23.04 -2.37 11.56
N MET A 272 -21.95 -1.71 11.96
CA MET A 272 -21.66 -0.34 11.52
C MET A 272 -21.57 -0.25 9.99
N LEU A 273 -20.82 -1.14 9.34
CA LEU A 273 -20.70 -1.19 7.88
C LEU A 273 -22.07 -1.43 7.21
N ARG A 274 -22.88 -2.31 7.79
CA ARG A 274 -24.25 -2.57 7.33
C ARG A 274 -25.14 -1.33 7.45
N PHE A 275 -25.08 -0.58 8.55
CA PHE A 275 -25.86 0.64 8.73
C PHE A 275 -25.45 1.75 7.76
N LEU A 276 -24.14 1.91 7.53
CA LEU A 276 -23.60 2.84 6.51
C LEU A 276 -24.10 2.46 5.12
N ASN A 277 -24.02 1.18 4.74
CA ASN A 277 -24.53 0.67 3.47
C ASN A 277 -26.05 0.85 3.30
N GLN A 278 -26.80 0.98 4.40
CA GLN A 278 -28.24 1.26 4.42
C GLN A 278 -28.56 2.77 4.44
N GLY A 279 -27.55 3.64 4.34
CA GLY A 279 -27.72 5.10 4.28
C GLY A 279 -27.82 5.78 5.64
N SER A 280 -27.45 5.10 6.73
CA SER A 280 -27.29 5.78 8.03
C SER A 280 -26.09 6.71 7.94
N ASN A 281 -26.21 7.93 8.48
CA ASN A 281 -25.04 8.81 8.56
C ASN A 281 -23.96 8.18 9.47
N PRO A 282 -22.68 8.52 9.27
CA PRO A 282 -21.57 7.89 9.99
C PRO A 282 -21.66 7.93 11.51
N TYR A 283 -22.15 9.04 12.07
CA TYR A 283 -22.25 9.23 13.50
C TYR A 283 -23.28 8.29 14.13
N ASP A 284 -24.49 8.23 13.57
CA ASP A 284 -25.57 7.37 14.06
C ASP A 284 -25.24 5.89 13.85
N ALA A 285 -24.61 5.54 12.72
CA ALA A 285 -24.16 4.17 12.45
C ALA A 285 -23.19 3.68 13.53
N MET A 286 -22.22 4.51 13.92
CA MET A 286 -21.25 4.17 14.94
C MET A 286 -21.88 4.07 16.33
N ARG A 287 -22.65 5.08 16.75
CA ARG A 287 -23.34 5.06 18.06
C ARG A 287 -24.18 3.81 18.22
N ARG A 288 -24.99 3.51 17.22
CA ARG A 288 -25.89 2.35 17.23
C ARG A 288 -25.13 1.03 17.27
N ALA A 289 -24.05 0.91 16.49
CA ALA A 289 -23.27 -0.32 16.40
C ALA A 289 -22.54 -0.65 17.71
N PHE A 290 -21.97 0.37 18.36
CA PHE A 290 -21.09 0.20 19.53
C PHE A 290 -21.73 0.59 20.87
N GLY A 291 -22.97 1.11 20.87
CA GLY A 291 -23.65 1.58 22.08
C GLY A 291 -22.96 2.78 22.71
N LEU A 292 -22.46 3.71 21.90
CA LEU A 292 -21.71 4.89 22.37
C LEU A 292 -22.63 6.08 22.60
N ASP A 293 -23.56 5.92 23.54
CA ASP A 293 -24.67 6.85 23.71
C ASP A 293 -24.31 8.12 24.49
N THR A 294 -23.24 8.07 25.27
CA THR A 294 -22.83 9.10 26.21
C THR A 294 -21.33 9.39 26.09
N GLU A 295 -20.91 10.59 26.52
CA GLU A 295 -19.50 10.98 26.52
C GLU A 295 -18.60 10.03 27.34
N PRO A 296 -19.01 9.53 28.53
CA PRO A 296 -18.24 8.51 29.25
C PRO A 296 -18.01 7.21 28.46
N GLU A 297 -18.99 6.74 27.70
CA GLU A 297 -18.85 5.52 26.88
C GLU A 297 -17.85 5.73 25.75
N VAL A 298 -17.92 6.88 25.07
CA VAL A 298 -16.94 7.27 24.04
C VAL A 298 -15.53 7.31 24.62
N ARG A 299 -15.34 7.95 25.79
CA ARG A 299 -14.02 8.02 26.44
C ARG A 299 -13.50 6.65 26.85
N GLN A 300 -14.36 5.76 27.32
CA GLN A 300 -13.98 4.39 27.63
C GLN A 300 -13.57 3.63 26.37
N PHE A 301 -14.30 3.81 25.27
CA PHE A 301 -13.98 3.20 23.98
C PHE A 301 -12.64 3.71 23.43
N GLU A 302 -12.38 5.02 23.52
CA GLU A 302 -11.09 5.62 23.18
C GLU A 302 -9.95 5.06 24.05
N ALA A 303 -10.16 4.94 25.36
CA ALA A 303 -9.15 4.39 26.26
C ALA A 303 -8.76 2.95 25.88
N ARG A 304 -9.74 2.11 25.53
CA ARG A 304 -9.51 0.73 25.06
C ARG A 304 -8.74 0.70 23.73
N TRP A 305 -9.09 1.58 22.79
CA TRP A 305 -8.32 1.73 21.56
C TRP A 305 -6.87 2.15 21.86
N LYS A 306 -6.65 3.11 22.78
CA LYS A 306 -5.31 3.54 23.20
C LYS A 306 -4.52 2.37 23.82
N ASP A 307 -5.15 1.51 24.64
CA ASP A 307 -4.51 0.32 25.19
C ASP A 307 -4.15 -0.72 24.12
N HIS A 308 -5.04 -0.93 23.15
CA HIS A 308 -4.77 -1.76 21.98
C HIS A 308 -3.60 -1.21 21.16
N ALA A 309 -3.57 0.10 20.90
CA ALA A 309 -2.51 0.77 20.15
C ALA A 309 -1.14 0.66 20.84
N ARG A 310 -1.09 0.72 22.17
CA ARG A 310 0.16 0.55 22.94
C ARG A 310 0.74 -0.85 22.79
N THR A 311 -0.12 -1.86 22.75
CA THR A 311 0.25 -3.28 22.74
C THR A 311 0.30 -3.89 21.33
N ALA A 312 -0.10 -3.13 20.30
CA ALA A 312 -0.03 -3.56 18.92
C ALA A 312 1.40 -3.95 18.52
N LYS A 313 1.50 -5.05 17.78
CA LYS A 313 2.75 -5.56 17.22
C LYS A 313 2.77 -5.32 15.70
N PRO A 314 3.92 -4.98 15.11
CA PRO A 314 4.04 -4.99 13.65
C PRO A 314 3.92 -6.40 13.11
N GLY A 315 3.53 -6.52 11.85
CA GLY A 315 3.52 -7.80 11.15
C GLY A 315 4.94 -8.28 10.88
N ALA A 316 5.30 -9.47 11.35
CA ALA A 316 6.64 -10.04 11.17
C ALA A 316 6.99 -10.18 9.70
N TYR A 317 6.02 -10.58 8.87
CA TYR A 317 6.21 -10.76 7.44
C TYR A 317 6.46 -9.43 6.70
N VAL A 318 5.67 -8.40 7.00
CA VAL A 318 5.85 -7.07 6.40
C VAL A 318 7.17 -6.44 6.86
N ALA A 319 7.52 -6.59 8.15
CA ALA A 319 8.79 -6.14 8.68
C ALA A 319 9.97 -6.84 8.00
N ALA A 320 9.93 -8.18 7.88
CA ALA A 320 10.97 -8.97 7.23
C ALA A 320 11.23 -8.52 5.79
N ARG A 321 10.17 -8.32 5.00
CA ARG A 321 10.33 -7.83 3.62
C ARG A 321 10.98 -6.45 3.56
N GLY A 322 10.53 -5.52 4.41
CA GLY A 322 11.15 -4.20 4.51
C GLY A 322 12.63 -4.27 4.93
N ARG A 323 12.99 -5.22 5.82
CA ARG A 323 14.40 -5.46 6.19
C ARG A 323 15.20 -6.05 5.03
N LEU A 324 14.63 -7.00 4.29
CA LEU A 324 15.31 -7.58 3.12
C LEU A 324 15.53 -6.54 2.02
N GLU A 325 14.58 -5.63 1.77
CA GLU A 325 14.76 -4.49 0.86
C GLU A 325 15.93 -3.60 1.33
N PHE A 326 15.92 -3.17 2.59
CA PHE A 326 17.01 -2.38 3.18
C PHE A 326 18.38 -3.07 3.04
N LEU A 327 18.45 -4.35 3.38
CA LEU A 327 19.68 -5.14 3.33
C LEU A 327 20.12 -5.43 1.90
N ALA A 328 19.20 -5.64 0.96
CA ALA A 328 19.53 -5.81 -0.46
C ALA A 328 20.11 -4.53 -1.03
N GLU A 329 19.52 -3.38 -0.73
CA GLU A 329 20.02 -2.08 -1.17
C GLU A 329 21.39 -1.78 -0.58
N GLY A 330 21.57 -2.02 0.72
CA GLY A 330 22.86 -1.89 1.37
C GLY A 330 23.91 -2.85 0.80
N LEU A 331 23.55 -4.12 0.62
CA LEU A 331 24.45 -5.13 0.05
C LEU A 331 24.85 -4.77 -1.37
N ARG A 332 23.92 -4.28 -2.20
CA ARG A 332 24.20 -3.79 -3.55
C ARG A 332 25.18 -2.62 -3.54
N ASP A 333 24.99 -1.65 -2.65
CA ASP A 333 25.90 -0.51 -2.48
C ASP A 333 27.30 -0.97 -2.05
N ALA A 334 27.42 -1.79 -1.01
CA ALA A 334 28.68 -2.36 -0.55
C ALA A 334 29.37 -3.16 -1.67
N TRP A 335 28.61 -3.98 -2.40
CA TRP A 335 29.12 -4.82 -3.48
C TRP A 335 29.70 -4.01 -4.64
N ALA A 336 29.03 -2.91 -5.02
CA ALA A 336 29.47 -1.99 -6.07
C ALA A 336 30.81 -1.30 -5.71
N HIS A 337 31.13 -1.18 -4.42
CA HIS A 337 32.37 -0.59 -3.92
C HIS A 337 33.44 -1.62 -3.56
N GLY A 338 33.27 -2.87 -3.97
CA GLY A 338 34.28 -3.92 -3.82
C GLY A 338 34.23 -4.70 -2.50
N GLU A 339 33.32 -4.37 -1.59
CA GLU A 339 33.13 -5.13 -0.34
C GLU A 339 32.41 -6.45 -0.64
N ARG A 340 32.73 -7.51 0.12
CA ARG A 340 32.21 -8.87 -0.11
C ARG A 340 31.79 -9.53 1.21
N PRO A 341 30.78 -8.99 1.91
CA PRO A 341 30.32 -9.58 3.16
C PRO A 341 29.74 -10.99 2.91
N ALA A 342 30.18 -11.97 3.69
CA ALA A 342 29.72 -13.35 3.65
C ALA A 342 28.66 -13.65 4.72
N THR A 343 28.59 -12.83 5.78
CA THR A 343 27.67 -12.99 6.89
C THR A 343 26.84 -11.74 7.14
N LEU A 344 25.73 -11.87 7.88
CA LEU A 344 24.89 -10.72 8.24
C LEU A 344 25.65 -9.71 9.11
N ASP A 345 26.53 -10.18 10.01
CA ASP A 345 27.33 -9.32 10.87
C ASP A 345 28.39 -8.53 10.09
N GLU A 346 29.00 -9.15 9.06
CA GLU A 346 29.90 -8.45 8.14
C GLU A 346 29.15 -7.39 7.34
N LEU A 347 27.97 -7.73 6.79
CA LEU A 347 27.14 -6.77 6.07
C LEU A 347 26.73 -5.61 6.99
N LYS A 348 26.28 -5.91 8.21
CA LYS A 348 25.91 -4.91 9.22
C LYS A 348 27.08 -3.96 9.53
N SER A 349 28.29 -4.49 9.67
CA SER A 349 29.49 -3.68 9.92
C SER A 349 29.79 -2.76 8.73
N ALA A 350 29.79 -3.30 7.51
CA ALA A 350 29.96 -2.55 6.27
C ALA A 350 28.95 -1.38 6.15
N LEU A 351 27.66 -1.66 6.36
CA LEU A 351 26.62 -0.63 6.27
C LEU A 351 26.77 0.47 7.33
N ARG A 352 27.25 0.12 8.53
CA ARG A 352 27.50 1.08 9.61
C ARG A 352 28.69 1.99 9.32
N GLU A 353 29.79 1.43 8.84
CA GLU A 353 30.96 2.20 8.43
C GLU A 353 30.60 3.21 7.34
N ARG A 354 29.74 2.80 6.41
CA ARG A 354 29.18 3.65 5.35
C ARG A 354 28.14 4.65 5.81
N LYS A 355 27.63 4.54 7.04
CA LYS A 355 26.46 5.29 7.53
C LYS A 355 25.27 5.15 6.59
N PHE A 356 25.07 3.94 6.08
CA PHE A 356 24.07 3.65 5.05
C PHE A 356 22.66 3.95 5.58
N ARG A 357 21.90 4.68 4.77
CA ARG A 357 20.49 4.99 5.00
C ARG A 357 19.70 4.69 3.75
N TRP A 358 18.56 4.07 3.93
CA TRP A 358 17.64 3.80 2.84
C TRP A 358 16.31 4.47 3.13
N THR A 359 15.77 5.11 2.10
CA THR A 359 14.56 5.91 2.23
C THR A 359 13.53 5.46 1.21
N ALA A 360 12.35 5.08 1.70
CA ALA A 360 11.19 4.76 0.89
C ALA A 360 10.08 5.78 1.16
N SER A 361 9.27 6.11 0.16
CA SER A 361 8.08 6.95 0.33
C SER A 361 6.82 6.13 0.11
N SER A 362 5.77 6.34 0.89
CA SER A 362 4.42 5.78 0.67
C SER A 362 3.38 6.80 1.13
N HIS A 363 2.27 6.95 0.40
CA HIS A 363 1.15 7.87 0.71
C HIS A 363 1.56 9.23 1.30
N GLY A 364 2.52 9.91 0.67
CA GLY A 364 2.95 11.25 1.08
C GLY A 364 3.85 11.32 2.31
N TYR A 365 4.21 10.18 2.91
CA TYR A 365 5.20 10.11 3.98
C TYR A 365 6.44 9.31 3.56
N VAL A 366 7.52 9.55 4.31
CA VAL A 366 8.83 8.96 4.08
C VAL A 366 9.18 8.07 5.27
N VAL A 367 9.71 6.88 4.99
CA VAL A 367 10.27 5.94 5.96
C VAL A 367 11.76 5.84 5.65
N THR A 368 12.59 6.13 6.65
CA THR A 368 14.04 5.97 6.55
C THR A 368 14.48 4.87 7.49
N LEU A 369 15.21 3.90 6.94
CA LEU A 369 15.90 2.85 7.68
C LEU A 369 17.39 3.20 7.74
N ASP A 370 17.96 3.13 8.95
CA ASP A 370 19.32 3.55 9.25
C ASP A 370 20.14 2.35 9.75
N ALA A 371 21.33 2.13 9.19
CA ALA A 371 22.23 1.06 9.61
C ALA A 371 22.72 1.20 11.07
N ALA A 372 22.60 2.39 11.67
CA ALA A 372 22.87 2.59 13.08
C ALA A 372 21.87 1.86 14.00
N ASP A 373 20.62 1.66 13.55
CA ASP A 373 19.56 1.05 14.33
C ASP A 373 19.55 -0.49 14.19
N ASP A 374 19.76 -1.18 15.32
CA ASP A 374 19.78 -2.65 15.39
C ASP A 374 18.46 -3.29 14.96
N ALA A 375 17.33 -2.60 15.12
CA ALA A 375 16.02 -3.11 14.72
C ALA A 375 15.88 -3.26 13.19
N ASN A 376 16.77 -2.67 12.40
CA ASN A 376 16.79 -2.80 10.95
C ASN A 376 17.47 -4.09 10.46
N PHE A 377 18.07 -4.87 11.37
CA PHE A 377 18.71 -6.15 11.08
C PHE A 377 17.96 -7.35 11.65
N THR A 378 16.81 -7.12 12.31
CA THR A 378 16.02 -8.15 12.99
C THR A 378 14.58 -8.14 12.51
N VAL A 379 13.91 -9.29 12.64
CA VAL A 379 12.48 -9.44 12.39
C VAL A 379 11.75 -9.50 13.73
N PRO A 380 10.83 -8.55 14.02
CA PRO A 380 10.05 -8.60 15.25
C PRO A 380 9.07 -9.80 15.23
N PRO A 381 8.76 -10.39 16.39
CA PRO A 381 7.74 -11.43 16.47
C PRO A 381 6.34 -10.85 16.33
N ASP A 382 5.41 -11.68 15.85
CA ASP A 382 3.98 -11.40 15.84
C ASP A 382 3.18 -12.65 16.22
N ASP A 383 1.85 -12.61 16.12
CA ASP A 383 1.02 -13.75 16.52
C ASP A 383 1.12 -14.93 15.54
N ALA A 384 1.48 -14.69 14.27
CA ALA A 384 1.74 -15.73 13.28
C ALA A 384 3.17 -16.32 13.40
N THR A 385 4.13 -15.51 13.83
CA THR A 385 5.56 -15.78 13.96
C THR A 385 5.99 -15.46 15.40
N PRO A 386 5.60 -16.30 16.37
CA PRO A 386 5.81 -15.99 17.79
C PRO A 386 7.27 -16.10 18.24
N ALA A 387 8.08 -16.86 17.51
CA ALA A 387 9.54 -16.91 17.69
C ALA A 387 10.20 -15.95 16.69
N PRO A 388 11.24 -15.18 17.08
CA PRO A 388 11.91 -14.27 16.15
C PRO A 388 12.47 -15.01 14.93
N ALA A 389 12.04 -14.60 13.74
CA ALA A 389 12.64 -15.08 12.50
C ALA A 389 14.03 -14.46 12.33
N THR A 390 14.98 -15.23 11.79
CA THR A 390 16.35 -14.75 11.54
C THR A 390 16.54 -14.41 10.08
N ILE A 391 17.41 -13.44 9.79
CA ILE A 391 17.88 -13.15 8.43
C ILE A 391 19.29 -13.74 8.28
N GLU A 392 19.56 -14.42 7.17
CA GLU A 392 20.88 -14.98 6.86
C GLU A 392 21.35 -14.62 5.45
N LEU A 393 22.68 -14.47 5.29
CA LEU A 393 23.34 -14.41 4.00
C LEU A 393 23.77 -15.83 3.61
N VAL A 394 23.46 -16.22 2.38
CA VAL A 394 23.75 -17.55 1.85
C VAL A 394 24.40 -17.44 0.49
N ALA A 395 25.55 -18.08 0.33
CA ALA A 395 26.25 -18.13 -0.95
C ALA A 395 25.40 -18.84 -2.01
N HIS A 396 25.45 -18.33 -3.24
CA HIS A 396 24.82 -18.99 -4.38
C HIS A 396 25.50 -20.32 -4.69
N ALA A 397 24.71 -21.33 -5.05
CA ALA A 397 25.26 -22.56 -5.61
C ALA A 397 25.92 -22.29 -6.98
N VAL A 398 27.07 -22.91 -7.22
CA VAL A 398 27.79 -22.78 -8.49
C VAL A 398 26.94 -23.37 -9.63
N PRO A 399 26.69 -22.61 -10.73
CA PRO A 399 25.87 -23.08 -11.83
C PRO A 399 26.44 -24.35 -12.51
N ARG A 400 25.55 -25.29 -12.84
CA ARG A 400 25.94 -26.53 -13.53
C ARG A 400 26.35 -26.29 -14.98
N LYS A 401 25.69 -25.37 -15.70
CA LYS A 401 25.98 -25.07 -17.11
C LYS A 401 27.29 -24.30 -17.25
N ALA A 402 28.15 -24.69 -18.18
CA ALA A 402 29.50 -24.12 -18.33
C ALA A 402 29.50 -22.61 -18.60
N LYS A 403 28.58 -22.12 -19.44
CA LYS A 403 28.42 -20.67 -19.73
C LYS A 403 28.08 -19.88 -18.46
N ASP A 404 27.09 -20.34 -17.71
CA ASP A 404 26.62 -19.68 -16.49
C ASP A 404 27.67 -19.75 -15.38
N ARG A 405 28.44 -20.85 -15.34
CA ARG A 405 29.56 -21.03 -14.41
C ARG A 405 30.69 -20.03 -14.66
N LYS A 406 31.13 -19.89 -15.91
CA LYS A 406 32.15 -18.92 -16.29
C LYS A 406 31.73 -17.50 -15.91
N LEU A 407 30.47 -17.13 -16.20
CA LEU A 407 29.92 -15.83 -15.81
C LEU A 407 29.83 -15.65 -14.28
N HIS A 408 29.50 -16.71 -13.54
CA HIS A 408 29.47 -16.70 -12.08
C HIS A 408 30.87 -16.53 -11.46
N GLU A 409 31.91 -17.10 -12.08
CA GLU A 409 33.30 -16.95 -11.66
C GLU A 409 33.86 -15.56 -11.99
N GLU A 410 33.58 -15.04 -13.18
CA GLU A 410 34.06 -13.72 -13.63
C GLU A 410 33.32 -12.56 -12.92
N LEU A 411 32.02 -12.70 -12.68
CA LEU A 411 31.17 -11.67 -12.08
C LEU A 411 30.22 -12.30 -11.04
N PRO A 412 30.71 -12.68 -9.84
CA PRO A 412 29.87 -13.35 -8.86
C PRO A 412 28.70 -12.47 -8.40
N PRO A 413 27.48 -13.05 -8.28
CA PRO A 413 26.35 -12.35 -7.69
C PRO A 413 26.57 -12.10 -6.20
N PRO A 414 25.95 -11.05 -5.62
CA PRO A 414 25.89 -10.90 -4.18
C PRO A 414 25.26 -12.13 -3.53
N PRO A 415 25.60 -12.48 -2.27
CA PRO A 415 24.94 -13.59 -1.57
C PRO A 415 23.43 -13.37 -1.47
N MET A 416 22.68 -14.47 -1.41
CA MET A 416 21.25 -14.42 -1.17
C MET A 416 20.98 -13.97 0.26
N LEU A 417 20.02 -13.07 0.44
CA LEU A 417 19.44 -12.74 1.74
C LEU A 417 18.17 -13.56 1.90
N ARG A 418 17.96 -14.21 3.04
CA ARG A 418 16.70 -14.91 3.31
C ARG A 418 16.33 -14.95 4.78
N THR A 419 15.04 -15.08 5.07
CA THR A 419 14.54 -15.37 6.40
C THR A 419 14.57 -16.87 6.70
N ARG A 420 14.57 -17.20 8.00
CA ARG A 420 14.33 -18.54 8.53
C ARG A 420 13.30 -18.47 9.65
N GLY A 421 12.26 -19.30 9.55
CA GLY A 421 11.22 -19.43 10.58
C GLY A 421 10.12 -18.37 10.51
N LEU A 422 10.03 -17.61 9.42
CA LEU A 422 8.94 -16.66 9.17
C LEU A 422 7.65 -17.39 8.76
N ARG A 423 6.49 -16.87 9.18
CA ARG A 423 5.18 -17.32 8.70
C ARG A 423 4.47 -16.24 7.87
N PRO A 424 3.66 -16.61 6.86
CA PRO A 424 3.29 -17.98 6.47
C PRO A 424 4.42 -18.76 5.81
N ASN A 425 5.36 -18.07 5.15
CA ASN A 425 6.54 -18.67 4.52
C ASN A 425 7.76 -17.77 4.71
N ASP A 426 8.94 -18.38 4.57
CA ASP A 426 10.18 -17.64 4.50
C ASP A 426 10.29 -16.87 3.18
N VAL A 427 10.89 -15.69 3.23
CA VAL A 427 11.12 -14.82 2.08
C VAL A 427 12.60 -14.55 1.88
N GLY A 428 13.00 -14.25 0.65
CA GLY A 428 14.37 -13.99 0.29
C GLY A 428 14.52 -13.02 -0.86
N VAL A 429 15.76 -12.63 -1.10
CA VAL A 429 16.17 -11.72 -2.18
C VAL A 429 16.67 -12.58 -3.33
N ALA A 430 15.95 -12.52 -4.46
CA ALA A 430 16.37 -13.13 -5.70
C ALA A 430 17.09 -12.08 -6.56
N TRP A 431 18.41 -12.25 -6.73
CA TRP A 431 19.21 -11.39 -7.58
C TRP A 431 19.04 -11.74 -9.06
N ARG A 432 18.97 -10.70 -9.90
CA ARG A 432 19.02 -10.81 -11.36
C ARG A 432 19.90 -9.71 -11.94
N ARG A 433 20.55 -9.97 -13.08
CA ARG A 433 21.35 -8.94 -13.75
C ARG A 433 20.46 -7.92 -14.45
N ASP A 434 20.88 -6.67 -14.51
CA ASP A 434 20.25 -5.67 -15.38
C ASP A 434 20.50 -6.09 -16.85
N PRO A 435 19.46 -6.26 -17.68
CA PRO A 435 19.64 -6.61 -19.10
C PRO A 435 20.48 -5.61 -19.91
N ARG A 436 20.68 -4.40 -19.38
CA ARG A 436 21.45 -3.32 -20.02
C ARG A 436 22.88 -3.24 -19.49
N ASP A 437 23.18 -3.85 -18.35
CA ASP A 437 24.49 -3.83 -17.70
C ASP A 437 24.67 -5.07 -16.80
N ASP A 438 25.49 -6.03 -17.27
CA ASP A 438 25.74 -7.29 -16.57
C ASP A 438 26.45 -7.11 -15.21
N ALA A 439 27.09 -5.97 -14.95
CA ALA A 439 27.72 -5.66 -13.67
C ALA A 439 26.71 -5.17 -12.62
N THR A 440 25.54 -4.69 -13.06
CA THR A 440 24.48 -4.19 -12.19
C THR A 440 23.53 -5.33 -11.82
N PHE A 441 23.28 -5.48 -10.52
CA PHE A 441 22.28 -6.40 -10.00
C PHE A 441 21.01 -5.67 -9.59
N LEU A 442 19.88 -6.21 -10.05
CA LEU A 442 18.53 -5.91 -9.61
C LEU A 442 18.08 -7.06 -8.69
N TYR A 443 17.04 -6.82 -7.90
CA TYR A 443 16.48 -7.87 -7.05
C TYR A 443 14.97 -7.82 -7.00
N ASP A 444 14.40 -8.96 -6.65
CA ASP A 444 13.01 -9.12 -6.29
C ASP A 444 12.93 -9.84 -4.94
N ILE A 445 11.99 -9.44 -4.09
CA ILE A 445 11.65 -10.23 -2.89
C ILE A 445 10.74 -11.38 -3.33
N VAL A 446 11.17 -12.60 -3.04
CA VAL A 446 10.47 -13.84 -3.38
C VAL A 446 10.17 -14.66 -2.14
N VAL A 447 9.18 -15.54 -2.24
CA VAL A 447 8.96 -16.61 -1.26
C VAL A 447 9.99 -17.71 -1.55
N ASN A 448 10.64 -18.24 -0.50
CA ASN A 448 11.68 -19.27 -0.61
C ASN A 448 11.15 -20.70 -0.64
#